data_AF-A0A392SVG7-F1
#
_entry.id   AF-A0A392SVG7-F1
#
_cell.length_a   1.000
_cell.length_b   1.000
_cell.length_c   1.000
_cell.angle_alpha   90.00
_cell.angle_beta   90.00
_cell.angle_gamma   90.00
#
_symmetry.space_group_name_H-M   'P 1'
#
loop_
_entity.id
_entity.type
_entity.pdbx_description
1 polymer ?
#
loop_
_entity_poly.entity_id
_entity_poly.type
_entity_poly.pdbx_seq_one_letter_code
_entity_poly.pdbx_strand_id
1 'polypeptide(L)'
;GTEAVIPVEIGEPSRRTEQPLDEEMNDEALREELDLVEETRTGASLREATLKQKIAARHDTKVIKRNFEVGRLVLRRNAKDSHEGKLAANWEGPYRV
;
A
#
# COMPACT_ATOMS: atom_id res chain seq x y z
N GLY A 1 17.99 -53.08 -34.70
CA GLY A 1 18.76 -51.82 -34.74
C GLY A 1 18.43 -51.06 -33.50
N THR A 2 19.42 -50.83 -32.65
CA THR A 2 19.29 -50.00 -31.45
C THR A 2 20.05 -48.73 -31.73
N GLU A 3 19.31 -47.66 -32.05
CA GLU A 3 19.88 -46.32 -32.17
C GLU A 3 20.37 -45.89 -30.79
N ALA A 4 21.68 -45.71 -30.65
CA ALA A 4 22.28 -45.12 -29.47
C ALA A 4 22.04 -43.60 -29.54
N VAL A 5 21.25 -43.07 -28.60
CA VAL A 5 21.06 -41.63 -28.42
C VAL A 5 22.27 -41.09 -27.67
N ILE A 6 22.98 -40.13 -28.29
CA ILE A 6 24.13 -39.44 -27.70
C ILE A 6 23.61 -38.44 -26.65
N PRO A 7 24.08 -38.47 -25.39
CA PRO A 7 23.76 -37.42 -24.43
C PRO A 7 24.44 -36.12 -24.88
N VAL A 8 23.68 -35.02 -24.93
CA VAL A 8 24.22 -33.68 -25.12
C VAL A 8 25.22 -33.42 -23.98
N GLU A 9 26.50 -33.33 -24.35
CA GLU A 9 27.50 -32.75 -23.47
C GLU A 9 27.11 -31.29 -23.25
N ILE A 10 26.74 -30.94 -22.02
CA ILE A 10 26.60 -29.55 -21.57
C ILE A 10 28.03 -28.99 -21.45
N GLY A 11 28.70 -28.87 -22.60
CA GLY A 11 30.11 -28.54 -22.74
C GLY A 11 30.31 -27.04 -22.77
N GLU A 12 30.38 -26.44 -21.58
CA GLU A 12 31.33 -25.39 -21.18
C GLU A 12 30.77 -24.70 -19.94
N PRO A 13 31.43 -24.80 -18.77
CA PRO A 13 31.04 -24.00 -17.62
C PRO A 13 31.19 -22.52 -17.99
N SER A 14 30.12 -21.75 -17.83
CA SER A 14 30.20 -20.31 -18.06
C SER A 14 31.17 -19.67 -17.08
N ARG A 15 31.72 -18.48 -17.38
CA ARG A 15 32.58 -17.74 -16.42
C ARG A 15 31.97 -17.61 -15.01
N ARG A 16 30.63 -17.57 -14.90
CA ARG A 16 29.92 -17.56 -13.61
C ARG A 16 30.10 -18.84 -12.79
N THR A 17 30.27 -19.98 -13.47
CA THR A 17 30.45 -21.31 -12.88
C THR A 17 31.93 -21.63 -12.67
N GLU A 18 32.82 -21.17 -13.56
CA GLU A 18 34.27 -21.38 -13.44
C GLU A 18 34.94 -20.51 -12.37
N GLN A 19 34.36 -19.34 -12.09
CA GLN A 19 34.88 -18.40 -11.12
C GLN A 19 33.74 -17.95 -10.20
N PRO A 20 33.48 -18.71 -9.12
CA PRO A 20 32.51 -18.30 -8.10
C PRO A 20 32.89 -16.91 -7.60
N LEU A 21 31.92 -16.00 -7.57
CA LEU A 21 32.08 -14.74 -6.84
C LEU A 21 32.33 -15.07 -5.37
N ASP A 22 33.12 -14.26 -4.70
CA ASP A 22 33.38 -14.43 -3.27
C ASP A 22 32.02 -14.36 -2.53
N GLU A 23 31.60 -15.50 -1.98
CA GLU A 23 30.30 -15.66 -1.34
C GLU A 23 30.17 -14.72 -0.14
N GLU A 24 31.26 -14.47 0.58
CA GLU A 24 31.27 -13.57 1.73
C GLU A 24 31.03 -12.12 1.31
N MET A 25 31.69 -11.67 0.23
CA MET A 25 31.48 -10.35 -0.34
C MET A 25 30.06 -10.17 -0.91
N ASN A 26 29.52 -11.22 -1.54
CA ASN A 26 28.15 -11.18 -2.08
C ASN A 26 27.10 -11.12 -0.96
N ASP A 27 27.29 -11.91 0.11
CA ASP A 27 26.43 -11.89 1.28
C ASP A 27 26.48 -10.54 2.02
N GLU A 28 27.66 -9.93 2.11
CA GLU A 28 27.83 -8.58 2.67
C GLU A 28 27.11 -7.54 1.82
N ALA A 29 27.34 -7.52 0.50
CA ALA A 29 26.67 -6.60 -0.41
C ALA A 29 25.14 -6.75 -0.39
N LEU A 30 24.64 -7.98 -0.28
CA LEU A 30 23.21 -8.25 -0.16
C LEU A 30 22.63 -7.72 1.15
N ARG A 31 23.34 -7.87 2.27
CA ARG A 31 22.90 -7.32 3.57
C ARG A 31 22.82 -5.80 3.53
N GLU A 32 23.84 -5.14 2.97
CA GLU A 32 23.85 -3.68 2.83
C GLU A 32 22.68 -3.19 1.96
N GLU A 33 22.40 -3.86 0.84
CA GLU A 33 21.26 -3.50 -0.01
C GLU A 33 19.93 -3.63 0.74
N LEU A 34 19.75 -4.71 1.50
CA LEU A 34 18.55 -4.93 2.30
C LEU A 34 18.39 -3.87 3.39
N ASP A 35 19.45 -3.52 4.11
CA ASP A 35 19.42 -2.48 5.14
C ASP A 35 19.01 -1.12 4.55
N LEU A 36 19.54 -0.76 3.37
CA LEU A 36 19.14 0.47 2.66
C LEU A 36 17.65 0.45 2.27
N VAL A 37 17.14 -0.69 1.80
CA VAL A 37 15.71 -0.85 1.48
C VAL A 37 14.84 -0.71 2.74
N GLU A 38 15.28 -1.25 3.87
CA GLU A 38 14.57 -1.12 5.13
C GLU A 38 14.58 0.32 5.67
N GLU A 39 15.72 1.01 5.60
CA GLU A 39 15.84 2.42 6.00
C GLU A 39 14.93 3.33 5.16
N THR A 40 14.90 3.13 3.84
CA THR A 40 14.03 3.90 2.94
C THR A 40 12.55 3.64 3.23
N ARG A 41 12.17 2.38 3.50
CA ARG A 41 10.80 1.99 3.84
C ARG A 41 10.37 2.58 5.18
N THR A 42 11.21 2.50 6.21
CA THR A 42 10.91 3.06 7.54
C THR A 42 10.78 4.58 7.47
N GLY A 43 11.69 5.26 6.75
CA GLY A 43 11.59 6.69 6.50
C GLY A 43 10.35 7.10 5.70
N ALA A 44 9.91 6.30 4.73
CA ALA A 44 8.64 6.52 4.03
C ALA A 44 7.43 6.34 4.96
N SER A 45 7.39 5.26 5.75
CA SER A 45 6.32 4.97 6.71
C SER A 45 6.16 6.07 7.76
N LEU A 46 7.28 6.59 8.30
CA LEU A 46 7.25 7.69 9.26
C LEU A 46 6.67 8.97 8.66
N ARG A 47 7.04 9.30 7.42
CA ARG A 47 6.51 10.45 6.69
C ARG A 47 5.01 10.30 6.43
N GLU A 48 4.58 9.11 6.02
CA GLU A 48 3.16 8.80 5.82
C GLU A 48 2.35 8.96 7.11
N ALA A 49 2.82 8.36 8.21
CA ALA A 49 2.17 8.45 9.52
C ALA A 49 2.06 9.92 9.98
N THR A 50 3.14 10.69 9.84
CA THR A 50 3.16 12.12 10.18
C THR A 50 2.18 12.92 9.34
N LEU A 51 2.10 12.64 8.04
CA LEU A 51 1.16 13.30 7.14
C LEU A 51 -0.29 12.99 7.51
N LYS A 52 -0.61 11.71 7.75
CA LYS A 52 -1.94 11.27 8.17
C LYS A 52 -2.36 11.95 9.48
N GLN A 53 -1.46 12.03 10.46
CA GLN A 53 -1.73 12.69 11.73
C GLN A 53 -1.99 14.20 11.54
N LYS A 54 -1.21 14.88 10.70
CA LYS A 54 -1.44 16.31 10.38
C LYS A 54 -2.79 16.53 9.70
N ILE A 55 -3.18 15.66 8.78
CA ILE A 55 -4.48 15.72 8.10
C ILE A 55 -5.61 15.53 9.11
N ALA A 56 -5.52 14.52 9.98
CA ALA A 56 -6.51 14.25 11.02
C ALA A 56 -6.66 15.45 11.98
N ALA A 57 -5.55 15.98 12.50
CA ALA A 57 -5.59 17.15 13.39
C ALA A 57 -6.24 18.37 12.71
N ARG A 58 -5.92 18.62 11.43
CA ARG A 58 -6.53 19.72 10.66
C ARG A 58 -8.02 19.51 10.40
N HIS A 59 -8.43 18.26 10.21
CA HIS A 59 -9.84 17.93 10.09
C HIS A 59 -10.57 18.16 11.42
N ASP A 60 -10.06 17.58 12.51
CA ASP A 60 -10.72 17.56 13.81
C ASP A 60 -10.86 18.95 14.43
N THR A 61 -9.89 19.84 14.20
CA THR A 61 -9.98 21.25 14.59
C THR A 61 -11.16 22.00 13.96
N LYS A 62 -11.67 21.53 12.81
CA LYS A 62 -12.83 22.12 12.12
C LYS A 62 -14.13 21.38 12.41
N VAL A 63 -14.08 20.22 13.05
CA VAL A 63 -15.26 19.41 13.35
C VAL A 63 -15.96 19.98 14.57
N ILE A 64 -17.17 20.51 14.36
CA ILE A 64 -18.06 20.90 15.44
C ILE A 64 -18.89 19.68 15.83
N LYS A 65 -18.67 19.16 17.04
CA LYS A 65 -19.50 18.08 17.59
C LYS A 65 -20.93 18.58 17.78
N ARG A 66 -21.91 17.81 17.29
CA ARG A 66 -23.33 18.07 17.48
C ARG A 66 -23.95 16.93 18.27
N ASN A 67 -24.56 17.27 19.40
CA ASN A 67 -25.36 16.33 20.17
C ASN A 67 -26.79 16.35 19.64
N PHE A 68 -27.38 15.17 19.53
CA PHE A 68 -28.74 14.99 19.08
C PHE A 68 -29.57 14.36 20.20
N GLU A 69 -30.74 14.91 20.45
CA GLU A 69 -31.69 14.41 21.44
C GLU A 69 -32.73 13.54 20.75
N VAL A 70 -33.17 12.47 21.43
CA VAL A 70 -34.26 11.61 20.94
C VAL A 70 -35.48 12.46 20.68
N GLY A 71 -36.08 12.34 19.49
CA GLY A 71 -37.21 13.17 19.09
C GLY A 71 -36.85 14.38 18.21
N ARG A 72 -35.56 14.77 18.15
CA ARG A 72 -35.10 15.86 17.27
C ARG A 72 -35.13 15.43 15.81
N LEU A 73 -35.58 16.32 14.93
CA LEU A 73 -35.51 16.11 13.49
C LEU A 73 -34.11 16.44 12.94
N VAL A 74 -33.59 15.56 12.09
CA VAL A 74 -32.28 15.66 11.45
C VAL A 74 -32.36 15.28 9.97
N LEU A 75 -31.47 15.86 9.18
CA LEU A 75 -31.28 15.49 7.78
C LEU A 75 -30.10 14.53 7.67
N ARG A 76 -30.26 13.45 6.91
CA ARG A 76 -29.17 12.50 6.63
C ARG A 76 -28.53 12.88 5.30
N ARG A 77 -27.20 12.80 5.20
CA ARG A 77 -26.52 13.01 3.92
C ARG A 77 -26.84 11.84 2.99
N ASN A 78 -27.23 12.13 1.76
CA ASN A 78 -27.49 11.08 0.77
C ASN A 78 -26.20 10.35 0.37
N ALA A 79 -26.31 9.09 -0.06
CA ALA A 79 -25.20 8.41 -0.72
C ALA A 79 -24.92 9.12 -2.05
N LYS A 80 -23.64 9.35 -2.36
CA LYS A 80 -23.21 10.05 -3.60
C LYS A 80 -23.68 9.36 -4.88
N ASP A 81 -24.02 8.07 -4.78
CA ASP A 81 -24.49 7.24 -5.88
C ASP A 81 -26.02 7.10 -5.88
N SER A 82 -26.74 8.15 -5.47
CA SER A 82 -28.18 8.22 -5.77
C SER A 82 -28.35 8.16 -7.28
N HIS A 83 -29.18 7.23 -7.75
CA HIS A 83 -29.57 7.07 -9.15
C HIS A 83 -30.19 8.35 -9.77
N GLU A 84 -30.41 9.40 -8.97
CA GLU A 84 -30.99 10.70 -9.30
C GLU A 84 -29.99 11.70 -9.93
N GLY A 85 -28.70 11.36 -10.00
CA GLY A 85 -27.69 12.13 -10.73
C GLY A 85 -27.18 13.38 -10.00
N LYS A 86 -26.37 14.20 -10.71
CA LYS A 86 -25.56 15.29 -10.12
C LYS A 86 -26.36 16.44 -9.48
N LEU A 87 -27.66 16.54 -9.78
CA LEU A 87 -28.54 17.61 -9.29
C LEU A 87 -29.47 17.15 -8.15
N ALA A 88 -29.32 15.91 -7.69
CA ALA A 88 -30.06 15.42 -6.55
C ALA A 88 -29.70 16.20 -5.27
N ALA A 89 -30.67 16.32 -4.37
CA ALA A 89 -30.44 16.97 -3.08
C ALA A 89 -29.41 16.19 -2.26
N ASN A 90 -28.37 16.86 -1.76
CA ASN A 90 -27.30 16.23 -0.95
C ASN A 90 -27.77 15.70 0.42
N TRP A 91 -29.01 16.00 0.80
CA TRP A 91 -29.59 15.69 2.10
C TRP A 91 -30.99 15.15 1.90
N GLU A 92 -31.35 14.14 2.70
CA GLU A 92 -32.63 13.44 2.65
C GLU A 92 -33.31 13.44 4.02
N GLY A 93 -34.62 13.20 4.00
CA GLY A 93 -35.48 13.16 5.18
C GLY A 93 -36.00 14.52 5.61
N PRO A 94 -36.90 14.53 6.59
CA PRO A 94 -36.46 14.65 7.99
C PRO A 94 -36.61 13.32 8.75
N TYR A 95 -35.55 12.91 9.43
CA TYR A 95 -35.54 11.73 10.30
C TYR A 95 -35.61 12.16 11.75
N ARG A 96 -36.26 11.36 12.58
CA ARG A 96 -36.21 11.52 14.04
C ARG A 96 -35.01 10.73 14.57
N VAL A 97 -34.19 11.38 15.39
CA VAL A 97 -33.06 10.78 16.14
C VAL A 97 -33.58 9.70 17.08
#